data_AF-A0A2N3AV99-F1
#
_entry.id   AF-A0A2N3AV99-F1
#
_cell.length_a   1.000
_cell.length_b   1.000
_cell.length_c   1.000
_cell.angle_alpha   90.00
_cell.angle_beta   90.00
_cell.angle_gamma   90.00
#
_symmetry.space_group_name_H-M   'P 1'
#
loop_
_entity.id
_entity.type
_entity.pdbx_description
1 polymer ?
#
loop_
_entity_poly.entity_id
_entity_poly.type
_entity_poly.pdbx_seq_one_letter_code
_entity_poly.pdbx_strand_id
1 'polypeptide(L)' 'MYQYDSYDQAMVDARVEEFRDQARRRMEGRLSEDQFKPLRLMNGLYLQLHAYMLRVAIPYGTLNA' A
#
# COMPACT_ATOMS: atom_id res chain seq x y z
N MET A 1 10.50 14.11 16.71
CA MET A 1 9.75 13.13 15.90
C MET A 1 9.33 13.85 14.63
N TYR A 2 9.48 13.24 13.44
CA TYR A 2 9.01 13.84 12.18
C TYR A 2 7.49 14.05 12.28
N GLN A 3 7.04 15.29 12.13
CA GLN A 3 5.63 15.62 12.09
C GLN A 3 5.25 15.76 10.62
N TYR A 4 4.30 14.95 10.19
CA TYR A 4 3.69 15.09 8.88
C TYR A 4 3.01 16.46 8.80
N ASP A 5 3.32 17.22 7.76
CA ASP A 5 2.56 18.42 7.44
C ASP A 5 1.37 18.09 6.53
N SER A 6 0.58 19.10 6.19
CA SER A 6 -0.58 18.94 5.30
C SER A 6 -0.22 18.46 3.90
N TYR A 7 1.00 18.76 3.43
CA TYR A 7 1.47 18.35 2.11
C TYR A 7 1.86 16.86 2.12
N ASP A 8 2.59 16.42 3.15
CA ASP A 8 2.93 15.02 3.34
C ASP A 8 1.68 14.15 3.45
N GLN A 9 0.68 14.60 4.22
CA GLN A 9 -0.60 13.90 4.36
C GLN A 9 -1.34 13.79 3.02
N ALA A 10 -1.45 14.89 2.27
CA ALA A 10 -2.10 14.88 0.96
C ALA A 10 -1.40 13.93 -0.03
N MET A 11 -0.07 13.85 0.03
CA MET A 11 0.71 12.90 -0.79
C MET A 11 0.40 11.44 -0.41
N VAL A 12 0.31 11.14 0.89
CA VAL A 12 -0.07 9.79 1.37
C VAL A 12 -1.49 9.44 0.92
N ASP A 13 -2.45 10.33 1.11
CA ASP A 13 -3.85 10.11 0.74
C ASP A 13 -4.00 9.84 -0.76
N ALA A 14 -3.30 10.60 -1.61
CA ALA A 14 -3.30 10.38 -3.05
C ALA A 14 -2.77 8.98 -3.43
N ARG A 15 -1.72 8.51 -2.76
CA ARG A 15 -1.17 7.15 -2.97
C ARG A 15 -2.11 6.06 -2.49
N VAL A 16 -2.80 6.28 -1.37
CA VAL A 16 -3.81 5.34 -0.86
C VAL A 16 -4.95 5.20 -1.85
N GLU A 17 -5.47 6.30 -2.40
CA GLU A 17 -6.55 6.26 -3.40
C GLU A 17 -6.10 5.56 -4.69
N GLU A 18 -4.88 5.83 -5.17
CA GLU A 18 -4.30 5.16 -6.34
C GLU A 18 -4.26 3.64 -6.15
N PHE A 19 -3.69 3.16 -5.03
CA PHE A 19 -3.57 1.73 -4.77
C PHE A 19 -4.92 1.06 -4.51
N ARG A 20 -5.88 1.77 -3.90
CA ARG A 20 -7.25 1.29 -3.69
C ARG A 20 -7.96 1.03 -5.01
N ASP A 21 -7.82 1.91 -6.01
CA ASP A 21 -8.37 1.67 -7.35
C ASP A 21 -7.75 0.45 -8.03
N GLN A 22 -6.41 0.32 -7.97
CA GLN A 22 -5.70 -0.83 -8.53
C GLN A 22 -6.17 -2.15 -7.91
N ALA A 23 -6.34 -2.19 -6.58
CA ALA A 23 -6.87 -3.34 -5.87
C ALA A 23 -8.32 -3.64 -6.26
N ARG A 24 -9.18 -2.62 -6.38
CA ARG A 24 -10.56 -2.77 -6.86
C ARG A 24 -10.60 -3.40 -8.26
N ARG A 25 -9.81 -2.87 -9.20
CA ARG A 25 -9.76 -3.39 -10.58
C ARG A 25 -9.30 -4.84 -10.63
N ARG A 26 -8.36 -5.25 -9.76
CA ARG A 26 -7.97 -6.65 -9.59
C ARG A 26 -9.14 -7.51 -9.08
N MET A 27 -9.86 -7.06 -8.05
CA MET A 27 -11.03 -7.78 -7.53
C MET A 27 -12.15 -7.92 -8.57
N GLU A 28 -12.32 -6.93 -9.44
CA GLU A 28 -13.27 -6.95 -10.55
C GLU A 28 -12.79 -7.77 -11.77
N GLY A 29 -11.58 -8.32 -11.74
CA GLY A 29 -10.98 -9.05 -12.87
C GLY A 29 -10.53 -8.17 -14.04
N ARG A 30 -10.58 -6.84 -13.89
CA ARG A 30 -10.12 -5.85 -14.91
C ARG A 30 -8.60 -5.65 -14.90
N LEU A 31 -7.90 -6.25 -13.93
CA LEU A 31 -6.45 -6.25 -13.80
C LEU A 31 -6.02 -7.66 -13.43
N SER A 32 -5.15 -8.28 -14.24
CA SER A 32 -4.71 -9.65 -13.99
C SER A 32 -3.77 -9.75 -12.78
N GLU A 33 -3.58 -10.96 -12.23
CA GLU A 33 -2.63 -11.19 -11.14
C GLU A 33 -1.21 -10.75 -11.52
N ASP A 34 -0.76 -11.08 -12.73
CA ASP A 34 0.58 -10.76 -13.21
C ASP A 34 0.79 -9.26 -13.36
N GLN A 35 -0.25 -8.52 -13.78
CA GLN A 35 -0.23 -7.06 -13.86
C GLN A 35 -0.27 -6.41 -12.48
N PHE A 36 -1.00 -7.01 -11.53
CA PHE A 36 -1.12 -6.50 -10.16
C PHE A 36 0.12 -6.80 -9.30
N LYS A 37 0.83 -7.90 -9.59
CA LYS A 37 2.03 -8.32 -8.85
C LYS A 37 3.06 -7.20 -8.64
N PRO A 38 3.55 -6.47 -9.66
CA PRO A 38 4.47 -5.36 -9.44
C PRO A 38 3.86 -4.23 -8.59
N LEU A 39 2.59 -3.89 -8.81
CA LEU A 39 1.91 -2.81 -8.08
C LEU A 39 1.82 -3.11 -6.59
N ARG A 40 1.42 -4.33 -6.21
CA ARG A 40 1.37 -4.72 -4.79
C ARG A 40 2.74 -4.76 -4.14
N LEU A 41 3.77 -5.22 -4.85
CA LEU A 41 5.14 -5.27 -4.32
C LEU A 41 5.73 -3.88 -4.09
N MET A 42 5.48 -2.93 -4.99
CA MET A 42 5.88 -1.53 -4.81
C MET A 42 5.21 -0.88 -3.58
N ASN A 43 3.98 -1.29 -3.28
CA ASN A 43 3.23 -0.85 -2.10
C ASN A 43 3.48 -1.70 -0.84
N GLY A 44 4.46 -2.62 -0.86
CA GLY A 44 4.83 -3.43 0.30
C GLY A 44 3.84 -4.55 0.65
N LEU A 45 2.92 -4.89 -0.27
CA LEU A 45 1.94 -5.96 -0.10
C LEU A 45 2.43 -7.25 -0.79
N TYR A 46 2.90 -8.18 0.03
CA TYR A 46 3.41 -9.48 -0.38
C TYR A 46 2.32 -10.55 -0.27
N LEU A 47 2.27 -11.47 -1.23
CA LEU A 47 1.42 -12.66 -1.16
C LEU A 47 2.29 -13.84 -0.74
N GLN A 48 2.03 -14.37 0.44
CA GLN A 48 2.57 -15.64 0.92
C GLN A 48 1.60 -16.78 0.57
N LEU A 49 1.96 -18.02 0.89
CA LEU A 49 1.18 -19.20 0.50
C LEU A 49 -0.29 -19.14 0.92
N HIS A 50 -0.58 -18.57 2.11
CA HIS A 50 -1.92 -18.58 2.69
C HIS A 50 -2.50 -17.18 2.94
N ALA A 51 -1.71 -16.12 2.83
CA ALA A 51 -2.12 -14.79 3.28
C ALA A 51 -1.28 -13.67 2.65
N TYR A 52 -1.80 -12.46 2.77
CA TYR A 52 -1.05 -11.25 2.48
C TYR A 52 -0.22 -10.80 3.69
N MET A 53 1.00 -10.33 3.43
CA MET A 53 1.88 -9.67 4.39
C MET A 53 2.08 -8.22 3.96
N LEU A 54 1.76 -7.27 4.84
CA LEU A 54 1.99 -5.84 4.62
C LEU A 54 3.30 -5.41 5.31
N ARG A 55 4.24 -4.85 4.54
CA ARG A 55 5.47 -4.25 5.06
C ARG A 55 5.26 -2.75 5.25
N VAL A 56 5.35 -2.28 6.49
CA VAL A 56 5.21 -0.87 6.85
C VAL A 56 6.55 -0.31 7.35
N ALA A 57 6.97 0.82 6.80
CA ALA A 57 8.11 1.57 7.33
C ALA A 57 7.63 2.47 8.46
N ILE A 58 8.16 2.30 9.67
CA ILE A 58 7.81 3.11 10.84
C ILE A 58 8.97 4.07 11.11
N PRO A 59 8.77 5.40 10.98
CA PRO A 59 9.78 6.37 11.37
C PRO A 59 10.18 6.17 12.82
N TYR A 60 11.48 6.07 13.09
CA TYR A 60 12.05 5.87 14.43
C TYR A 60 11.66 4.56 15.13
N GLY A 61 10.97 3.63 14.46
CA GLY A 61 10.66 2.30 14.99
C GLY A 61 9.69 2.26 16.17
N THR A 62 9.08 3.38 16.53
CA THR A 62 8.14 3.46 17.66
C THR A 62 6.70 3.30 17.16
N LEU A 63 6.02 2.25 17.63
CA LEU A 63 4.59 2.04 17.46
C LEU A 63 3.91 2.24 18.83
N ASN A 64 2.84 3.02 18.87
CA ASN A 64 2.01 3.20 20.06
C ASN A 64 0.60 2.65 19.80
N ALA A 65 -0.10 2.20 20.84
CA ALA A 65 -1.43 1.60 20.79
C ALA A 65 -2.53 2.59 21.18
#